data_AF-A0A8R1DPA9-F1
#
_entry.id   AF-A0A8R1DPA9-F1
#
_cell.length_a   1.000
_cell.length_b   1.000
_cell.length_c   1.000
_cell.angle_alpha   90.00
_cell.angle_beta   90.00
_cell.angle_gamma   90.00
#
_symmetry.space_group_name_H-M   'P 1'
#
loop_
_entity.id
_entity.type
_entity.pdbx_description
1 polymer ?
#
loop_
_entity_poly.entity_id
_entity_poly.type
_entity_poly.pdbx_seq_one_letter_code
_entity_poly.pdbx_strand_id
1 'polypeptide(L)'
;MKAFSAISFSLLVVSATLAADVPEGHTVVAQCKCSDLDECSSTISAKTNNCKQKAECTNFLKEIGDPVKIMACLDADHEKMMKVETCAKKKLNGELGCTNSATPVNLTIPLIPVIEIPSLEEAGAVPVGEQASANSEPPLQLRKYLMCIDECTHDDMEVIPGRKKRSPATCAFKLKCALAPPSDATQNAYTECQKELAYDPAKGSAESCNCLKAAGVNMTCAN
;
A
#
# COMPACT_ATOMS: atom_id res chain seq x y z
N MET A 1 -2.57 -52.84 -50.87
CA MET A 1 -2.50 -52.73 -49.40
C MET A 1 -2.61 -51.26 -49.01
N LYS A 2 -3.39 -50.98 -47.97
CA LYS A 2 -3.99 -49.68 -47.61
C LYS A 2 -2.94 -48.59 -47.31
N ALA A 3 -3.05 -47.44 -47.96
CA ALA A 3 -2.42 -46.19 -47.54
C ALA A 3 -3.40 -45.46 -46.60
N PHE A 4 -2.99 -45.23 -45.35
CA PHE A 4 -3.71 -44.43 -44.38
C PHE A 4 -3.34 -42.95 -44.59
N SER A 5 -4.29 -42.13 -45.06
CA SER A 5 -4.22 -40.67 -44.95
C SER A 5 -4.63 -40.27 -43.53
N ALA A 6 -3.67 -39.76 -42.74
CA ALA A 6 -3.95 -39.08 -41.50
C ALA A 6 -4.10 -37.57 -41.78
N ILE A 7 -5.35 -37.08 -41.76
CA ILE A 7 -5.64 -35.65 -41.76
C ILE A 7 -5.53 -35.18 -40.31
N SER A 8 -4.43 -34.49 -40.00
CA SER A 8 -4.22 -33.84 -38.70
C SER A 8 -5.07 -32.57 -38.65
N PHE A 9 -6.21 -32.62 -37.97
CA PHE A 9 -7.03 -31.45 -37.66
C PHE A 9 -6.39 -30.71 -36.47
N SER A 10 -5.61 -29.66 -36.76
CA SER A 10 -5.15 -28.72 -35.74
C SER A 10 -6.33 -27.85 -35.28
N LEU A 11 -6.91 -28.19 -34.13
CA LEU A 11 -7.80 -27.29 -33.38
C LEU A 11 -6.96 -26.11 -32.86
N LEU A 12 -7.05 -24.97 -33.54
CA LEU A 12 -6.66 -23.67 -33.00
C LEU A 12 -7.66 -23.31 -31.90
N VAL A 13 -7.29 -23.56 -30.65
CA VAL A 13 -7.98 -22.98 -29.49
C VAL A 13 -7.59 -21.50 -29.45
N VAL A 14 -8.49 -20.65 -29.95
CA VAL A 14 -8.40 -19.21 -29.74
C VAL A 14 -8.75 -18.96 -28.27
N SER A 15 -7.72 -18.79 -27.44
CA SER A 15 -7.89 -18.27 -26.09
C SER A 15 -8.38 -16.83 -26.20
N ALA A 16 -9.70 -16.64 -26.13
CA ALA A 16 -10.28 -15.33 -25.94
C ALA A 16 -9.88 -14.84 -24.54
N THR A 17 -8.91 -13.93 -24.48
CA THR A 17 -8.66 -13.12 -23.29
C THR A 17 -9.88 -12.25 -23.08
N LEU A 18 -10.75 -12.65 -22.15
CA LEU A 18 -11.78 -11.77 -21.60
C LEU A 18 -11.04 -10.65 -20.84
N ALA A 19 -10.84 -9.51 -21.51
CA ALA A 19 -10.59 -8.27 -20.81
C ALA A 19 -11.82 -8.03 -19.92
N ALA A 20 -11.62 -8.02 -18.60
CA ALA A 20 -12.69 -7.67 -17.68
C ALA A 20 -13.13 -6.24 -18.00
N ASP A 21 -14.37 -6.07 -18.47
CA ASP A 21 -15.00 -4.77 -18.67
C ASP A 21 -15.00 -4.00 -17.34
N VAL A 22 -14.22 -2.91 -17.29
CA VAL A 22 -14.23 -1.97 -16.16
C VAL A 22 -15.53 -1.18 -16.27
N PRO A 23 -16.44 -1.23 -15.28
CA PRO A 23 -17.74 -0.58 -15.42
C PRO A 23 -17.59 0.95 -15.51
N GLU A 24 -18.34 1.54 -16.45
CA GLU A 24 -18.29 2.96 -16.78
C GLU A 24 -18.82 3.84 -15.65
N GLY A 25 -17.96 4.73 -15.16
CA GLY A 25 -18.35 5.82 -14.27
C GLY A 25 -17.13 6.68 -13.93
N HIS A 26 -17.22 7.99 -14.10
CA HIS A 26 -16.18 8.93 -13.70
C HIS A 26 -16.78 10.00 -12.78
N THR A 27 -15.98 10.47 -11.82
CA THR A 27 -16.29 11.67 -11.03
C THR A 27 -15.24 12.75 -11.29
N VAL A 28 -15.61 14.00 -11.07
CA VAL A 28 -14.74 15.16 -11.26
C VAL A 28 -14.56 15.85 -9.92
N VAL A 29 -13.32 15.92 -9.45
CA VAL A 29 -12.97 16.56 -8.17
C VAL A 29 -11.73 17.42 -8.32
N ALA A 30 -11.58 18.46 -7.49
CA ALA A 30 -10.41 19.32 -7.53
C ALA A 30 -9.14 18.53 -7.16
N GLN A 31 -8.01 18.88 -7.76
CA GLN A 31 -6.71 18.38 -7.36
C GLN A 31 -6.37 18.89 -5.94
N CYS A 32 -5.76 18.04 -5.13
CA CYS A 32 -5.33 18.40 -3.79
C CYS A 32 -4.22 19.47 -3.82
N LYS A 33 -4.31 20.45 -2.92
CA LYS A 33 -3.19 21.36 -2.65
C LYS A 33 -2.11 20.67 -1.84
N CYS A 34 -0.86 20.94 -2.16
CA CYS A 34 0.28 20.33 -1.44
C CYS A 34 0.32 20.75 0.04
N SER A 35 -0.02 22.02 0.34
CA SER A 35 -0.10 22.52 1.73
C SER A 35 -1.07 21.72 2.59
N ASP A 36 -2.25 21.43 2.05
CA ASP A 36 -3.35 20.81 2.80
C ASP A 36 -3.04 19.32 3.04
N LEU A 37 -2.40 18.67 2.06
CA LEU A 37 -1.89 17.32 2.22
C LEU A 37 -0.76 17.23 3.24
N ASP A 38 0.15 18.20 3.25
CA ASP A 38 1.27 18.23 4.21
C ASP A 38 0.75 18.39 5.65
N GLU A 39 -0.22 19.29 5.86
CA GLU A 39 -0.88 19.46 7.16
C GLU A 39 -1.63 18.18 7.59
N CYS A 40 -2.37 17.58 6.67
CA CYS A 40 -3.08 16.33 6.93
C CYS A 40 -2.11 15.18 7.25
N SER A 41 -1.02 15.04 6.48
CA SER A 41 0.02 14.02 6.67
C SER A 41 0.71 14.19 8.02
N SER A 42 1.04 15.42 8.41
CA SER A 42 1.59 15.73 9.74
C SER A 42 0.63 15.31 10.86
N THR A 43 -0.66 15.60 10.69
CA THR A 43 -1.69 15.22 11.66
C THR A 43 -1.81 13.71 11.80
N ILE A 44 -1.83 12.98 10.68
CA ILE A 44 -1.88 11.52 10.65
C ILE A 44 -0.61 10.95 11.31
N SER A 45 0.57 11.45 10.96
CA SER A 45 1.84 11.01 11.53
C SER A 45 1.87 11.17 13.06
N ALA A 46 1.41 12.32 13.58
CA ALA A 46 1.30 12.56 15.01
C ALA A 46 0.35 11.56 15.70
N LYS A 47 -0.81 11.27 15.08
CA LYS A 47 -1.75 10.26 15.59
C LYS A 47 -1.15 8.86 15.56
N THR A 48 -0.52 8.47 14.45
CA THR A 48 0.15 7.17 14.31
C THR A 48 1.20 6.98 15.40
N ASN A 49 2.01 8.01 15.69
CA ASN A 49 3.01 7.94 16.76
C ASN A 49 2.39 7.76 18.15
N ASN A 50 1.23 8.37 18.41
CA ASN A 50 0.48 8.12 19.64
C ASN A 50 -0.07 6.68 19.68
N CYS A 51 -0.68 6.22 18.58
CA CYS A 51 -1.26 4.88 18.45
C CYS A 51 -0.24 3.76 18.62
N LYS A 52 0.98 3.93 18.09
CA LYS A 52 2.09 2.98 18.23
C LYS A 52 2.40 2.64 19.70
N GLN A 53 2.19 3.59 20.61
CA GLN A 53 2.53 3.48 22.03
C GLN A 53 1.37 3.00 22.90
N LYS A 54 0.14 2.89 22.36
CA LYS A 54 -1.00 2.45 23.15
C LYS A 54 -0.82 1.01 23.63
N ALA A 55 -1.20 0.75 24.88
CA ALA A 55 -1.09 -0.57 25.49
C ALA A 55 -1.83 -1.65 24.67
N GLU A 56 -3.01 -1.31 24.15
CA GLU A 56 -3.85 -2.20 23.32
C GLU A 56 -3.11 -2.73 22.08
N CYS A 57 -2.35 -1.87 21.38
CA CYS A 57 -1.57 -2.28 20.22
C CYS A 57 -0.27 -2.97 20.65
N THR A 58 0.50 -2.37 21.55
CA THR A 58 1.82 -2.89 21.97
C THR A 58 1.76 -4.27 22.63
N ASN A 59 0.60 -4.66 23.19
CA ASN A 59 0.41 -6.00 23.73
C ASN A 59 0.60 -7.10 22.68
N PHE A 60 0.21 -6.88 21.42
CA PHE A 60 0.47 -7.85 20.35
C PHE A 60 1.96 -8.09 20.13
N LEU A 61 2.80 -7.07 20.30
CA LEU A 61 4.24 -7.20 20.10
C LEU A 61 4.92 -8.01 21.21
N LYS A 62 4.41 -7.93 22.45
CA LYS A 62 4.97 -8.68 23.60
C LYS A 62 4.91 -10.19 23.41
N GLU A 63 3.97 -10.68 22.60
CA GLU A 63 3.83 -12.11 22.30
C GLU A 63 4.91 -12.63 21.35
N ILE A 64 5.58 -11.74 20.61
CA ILE A 64 6.50 -12.12 19.52
C ILE A 64 7.92 -11.58 19.70
N GLY A 65 8.20 -10.72 20.67
CA GLY A 65 9.55 -10.21 20.90
C GLY A 65 9.59 -8.99 21.80
N ASP A 66 10.69 -8.25 21.72
CA ASP A 66 10.89 -6.98 22.43
C ASP A 66 10.10 -5.87 21.72
N PRO A 67 9.02 -5.33 22.31
CA PRO A 67 8.18 -4.34 21.65
C PRO A 67 8.93 -3.08 21.25
N VAL A 68 9.90 -2.64 22.08
CA VAL A 68 10.66 -1.41 21.83
C VAL A 68 11.56 -1.58 20.62
N LYS A 69 12.25 -2.74 20.53
CA LYS A 69 13.10 -3.05 19.37
C LYS A 69 12.29 -3.27 18.11
N ILE A 70 11.15 -3.95 18.20
CA ILE A 70 10.26 -4.15 17.05
C ILE A 70 9.78 -2.81 16.51
N MET A 71 9.30 -1.90 17.38
CA MET A 71 8.90 -0.56 16.97
C MET A 71 10.06 0.21 16.33
N ALA A 72 11.25 0.16 16.91
CA ALA A 72 12.43 0.81 16.34
C ALA A 72 12.78 0.28 14.93
N CYS A 73 12.63 -1.02 14.68
CA CYS A 73 12.82 -1.59 13.34
C CYS A 73 11.80 -1.05 12.33
N LEU A 74 10.52 -0.98 12.72
CA LEU A 74 9.45 -0.45 11.88
C LEU A 74 9.63 1.05 11.61
N ASP A 75 10.06 1.82 12.61
CA ASP A 75 10.33 3.25 12.47
C ASP A 75 11.54 3.52 11.56
N ALA A 76 12.59 2.71 11.66
CA ALA A 76 13.77 2.83 10.80
C ALA A 76 13.43 2.54 9.32
N ASP A 77 12.59 1.54 9.05
CA ASP A 77 12.12 1.23 7.71
C ASP A 77 11.28 2.39 7.13
N HIS A 78 10.36 2.92 7.93
CA HIS A 78 9.56 4.08 7.58
C HIS A 78 10.43 5.32 7.30
N GLU A 79 11.43 5.59 8.15
CA GLU A 79 12.34 6.74 7.98
C GLU A 79 13.12 6.66 6.65
N LYS A 80 13.57 5.46 6.25
CA LYS A 80 14.23 5.26 4.95
C LYS A 80 13.31 5.63 3.79
N MET A 81 12.05 5.18 3.84
CA MET A 81 11.06 5.52 2.81
C MET A 81 10.75 7.02 2.78
N MET A 82 10.62 7.65 3.94
CA MET A 82 10.39 9.10 4.04
C MET A 82 11.56 9.92 3.46
N LYS A 83 12.81 9.43 3.58
CA LYS A 83 13.97 10.08 2.95
C LYS A 83 13.89 10.04 1.43
N VAL A 84 13.51 8.91 0.85
CA VAL A 84 13.32 8.78 -0.61
C VAL A 84 12.18 9.69 -1.08
N GLU A 85 11.04 9.69 -0.38
CA GLU A 85 9.91 10.56 -0.70
C GLU A 85 10.27 12.05 -0.60
N THR A 86 10.96 12.45 0.48
CA THR A 86 11.42 13.83 0.67
C THR A 86 12.36 14.27 -0.46
N CYS A 87 13.27 13.38 -0.87
CA CYS A 87 14.13 13.64 -2.02
C CYS A 87 13.32 13.81 -3.31
N ALA A 88 12.38 12.91 -3.60
CA ALA A 88 11.55 12.98 -4.81
C ALA A 88 10.70 14.25 -4.83
N LYS A 89 10.09 14.59 -3.68
CA LYS A 89 9.34 15.83 -3.47
C LYS A 89 10.20 17.07 -3.76
N LYS A 90 11.46 17.11 -3.31
CA LYS A 90 12.38 18.21 -3.61
C LYS A 90 12.66 18.35 -5.10
N LYS A 91 12.87 17.24 -5.82
CA LYS A 91 13.10 17.24 -7.28
C LYS A 91 11.88 17.71 -8.08
N LEU A 92 10.68 17.49 -7.55
CA LEU A 92 9.40 17.85 -8.18
C LEU A 92 8.82 19.17 -7.64
N ASN A 93 9.64 20.01 -7.02
CA ASN A 93 9.21 21.29 -6.46
C ASN A 93 7.99 21.18 -5.49
N GLY A 94 7.93 20.09 -4.74
CA GLY A 94 6.83 19.82 -3.81
C GLY A 94 5.62 19.10 -4.41
N GLU A 95 5.50 19.03 -5.74
CA GLU A 95 4.28 18.58 -6.44
C GLU A 95 4.29 17.07 -6.71
N LEU A 96 4.13 16.29 -5.65
CA LEU A 96 4.00 14.83 -5.73
C LEU A 96 2.54 14.41 -5.96
N GLY A 97 2.01 14.73 -7.15
CA GLY A 97 0.60 14.50 -7.49
C GLY A 97 -0.38 15.54 -6.92
N CYS A 98 0.09 16.42 -6.04
CA CYS A 98 -0.62 17.61 -5.59
C CYS A 98 -0.22 18.85 -6.41
N THR A 99 -0.87 19.98 -6.18
CA THR A 99 -0.51 21.26 -6.81
C THR A 99 -0.24 22.36 -5.79
N ASN A 100 0.71 23.23 -6.12
CA ASN A 100 0.96 24.48 -5.40
C ASN A 100 0.13 25.66 -5.95
N SER A 101 -0.69 25.43 -6.98
CA SER A 101 -1.54 26.45 -7.59
C SER A 101 -2.60 26.97 -6.61
N ALA A 102 -2.81 28.29 -6.61
CA ALA A 102 -3.91 28.91 -5.88
C ALA A 102 -5.29 28.43 -6.38
N THR A 103 -5.36 28.05 -7.66
CA THR A 103 -6.54 27.52 -8.34
C THR A 103 -6.25 26.09 -8.86
N PRO A 104 -6.51 25.05 -8.03
CA PRO A 104 -6.31 23.67 -8.45
C PRO A 104 -7.21 23.30 -9.63
N VAL A 105 -6.67 22.51 -10.56
CA VAL A 105 -7.45 21.98 -11.68
C VAL A 105 -8.34 20.83 -11.22
N ASN A 106 -9.41 20.56 -11.96
CA ASN A 106 -10.24 19.38 -11.72
C ASN A 106 -9.65 18.14 -12.39
N LEU A 107 -9.68 17.01 -11.67
CA LEU A 107 -9.26 15.70 -12.15
C LEU A 107 -10.47 14.80 -12.35
N THR A 108 -10.45 14.05 -13.46
CA THR A 108 -11.45 13.02 -13.77
C THR A 108 -10.97 11.69 -13.20
N ILE A 109 -11.69 11.15 -12.23
CA ILE A 109 -11.33 9.93 -11.50
C ILE A 109 -12.30 8.82 -11.87
N PRO A 110 -11.83 7.64 -12.30
CA PRO A 110 -12.70 6.48 -12.51
C PRO A 110 -13.31 6.01 -11.18
N LEU A 111 -14.62 5.76 -11.20
CA LEU A 111 -15.34 5.20 -10.06
C LEU A 111 -15.00 3.70 -9.96
N ILE A 112 -14.30 3.31 -8.89
CA ILE A 112 -14.11 1.89 -8.60
C ILE A 112 -15.48 1.32 -8.22
N PRO A 113 -16.00 0.30 -8.94
CA PRO A 113 -17.28 -0.30 -8.64
C PRO A 113 -17.30 -0.85 -7.21
N VAL A 114 -18.47 -0.76 -6.59
CA VAL A 114 -18.71 -1.38 -5.29
C VAL A 114 -18.87 -2.87 -5.55
N ILE A 115 -17.78 -3.62 -5.42
CA ILE A 115 -17.90 -5.07 -5.28
C ILE A 115 -18.38 -5.29 -3.84
N GLU A 116 -19.63 -5.73 -3.67
CA GLU A 116 -20.12 -6.22 -2.39
C GLU A 116 -19.29 -7.44 -2.03
N ILE A 117 -18.35 -7.27 -1.10
CA ILE A 117 -17.60 -8.39 -0.55
C ILE A 117 -18.57 -9.06 0.45
N PRO A 118 -19.00 -10.30 0.24
CA PRO A 118 -19.80 -11.00 1.23
C PRO A 118 -19.06 -11.01 2.57
N SER A 119 -19.80 -10.90 3.67
CA SER A 119 -19.21 -10.83 5.00
C SER A 119 -18.28 -12.03 5.22
N LEU A 120 -17.15 -11.78 5.89
CA LEU A 120 -16.13 -12.79 6.21
C LEU A 120 -16.67 -13.97 7.05
N GLU A 121 -17.93 -13.93 7.50
CA GLU A 121 -18.57 -15.03 8.22
C GLU A 121 -19.14 -16.11 7.29
N GLU A 122 -19.32 -15.83 5.99
CA GLU A 122 -19.82 -16.82 5.00
C GLU A 122 -18.80 -17.21 3.92
N ALA A 123 -17.72 -16.46 3.77
CA ALA A 123 -16.65 -16.78 2.83
C ALA A 123 -15.66 -17.77 3.46
N GLY A 124 -16.01 -19.05 3.45
CA GLY A 124 -15.03 -20.13 3.59
C GLY A 124 -13.87 -19.89 2.62
N ALA A 125 -12.67 -19.75 3.19
CA ALA A 125 -11.35 -19.72 2.53
C ALA A 125 -11.38 -19.35 1.04
N VAL A 126 -11.27 -18.06 0.73
CA VAL A 126 -10.93 -17.64 -0.63
C VAL A 126 -9.52 -18.14 -0.94
N PRO A 127 -9.31 -18.99 -1.96
CA PRO A 127 -7.98 -19.38 -2.38
C PRO A 127 -7.33 -18.16 -3.03
N VAL A 128 -6.42 -17.51 -2.29
CA VAL A 128 -5.49 -16.55 -2.87
C VAL A 128 -4.71 -17.31 -3.93
N GLY A 129 -4.79 -16.83 -5.17
CA GLY A 129 -4.19 -17.46 -6.34
C GLY A 129 -2.73 -17.86 -6.10
N GLU A 130 -2.46 -19.10 -6.49
CA GLU A 130 -1.18 -19.70 -6.84
C GLU A 130 0.08 -19.19 -6.08
N GLN A 131 0.44 -19.94 -5.03
CA GLN A 131 1.78 -20.07 -4.44
C GLN A 131 2.41 -18.82 -3.80
N ALA A 132 1.78 -18.30 -2.73
CA ALA A 132 2.58 -17.77 -1.63
C ALA A 132 3.27 -18.95 -0.92
N SER A 133 4.55 -19.16 -1.21
CA SER A 133 5.38 -20.09 -0.42
C SER A 133 5.24 -19.73 1.06
N ALA A 134 4.92 -20.71 1.91
CA ALA A 134 4.66 -20.56 3.35
C ALA A 134 5.85 -20.05 4.20
N ASN A 135 6.88 -19.46 3.58
CA ASN A 135 8.19 -19.17 4.19
C ASN A 135 8.54 -17.66 4.30
N SER A 136 7.58 -16.74 4.20
CA SER A 136 7.89 -15.31 4.33
C SER A 136 6.76 -14.43 4.87
N GLU A 137 5.69 -14.99 5.43
CA GLU A 137 4.63 -14.16 6.02
C GLU A 137 5.04 -13.65 7.41
N PRO A 138 4.93 -12.33 7.69
CA PRO A 138 5.15 -11.81 9.03
C PRO A 138 4.15 -12.44 10.02
N PRO A 139 4.55 -12.70 11.29
CA PRO A 139 3.68 -13.31 12.29
C PRO A 139 2.35 -12.57 12.45
N LEU A 140 1.31 -13.33 12.78
CA LEU A 140 -0.05 -12.80 12.90
C LEU A 140 -0.13 -11.61 13.87
N GLN A 141 0.62 -11.65 14.96
CA GLN A 141 0.68 -10.58 15.95
C GLN A 141 1.27 -9.28 15.40
N LEU A 142 2.31 -9.36 14.56
CA LEU A 142 2.86 -8.18 13.91
C LEU A 142 1.82 -7.54 12.98
N ARG A 143 1.04 -8.36 12.28
CA ARG A 143 -0.09 -7.88 11.47
C ARG A 143 -1.15 -7.22 12.35
N LYS A 144 -1.56 -7.85 13.45
CA LYS A 144 -2.53 -7.30 14.41
C LYS A 144 -2.06 -5.96 14.98
N TYR A 145 -0.76 -5.82 15.29
CA TYR A 145 -0.18 -4.55 15.71
C TYR A 145 -0.34 -3.45 14.64
N LEU A 146 0.04 -3.73 13.39
CA LEU A 146 -0.09 -2.77 12.28
C LEU A 146 -1.55 -2.41 12.01
N MET A 147 -2.47 -3.38 12.08
CA MET A 147 -3.91 -3.15 11.94
C MET A 147 -4.47 -2.28 13.08
N CYS A 148 -4.02 -2.52 14.32
CA CYS A 148 -4.42 -1.74 15.49
C CYS A 148 -3.99 -0.27 15.36
N ILE A 149 -2.75 -0.02 14.93
CA ILE A 149 -2.27 1.35 14.67
C ILE A 149 -3.13 2.03 13.62
N ASP A 150 -3.41 1.33 12.52
CA ASP A 150 -4.20 1.88 11.43
C ASP A 150 -5.63 2.22 11.87
N GLU A 151 -6.29 1.32 12.60
CA GLU A 151 -7.64 1.57 13.15
C GLU A 151 -7.63 2.74 14.13
N CYS A 152 -6.66 2.79 15.04
CA CYS A 152 -6.50 3.90 15.98
C CYS A 152 -6.24 5.24 15.29
N THR A 153 -5.49 5.23 14.17
CA THR A 153 -5.16 6.45 13.43
C THR A 153 -6.38 7.01 12.67
N HIS A 154 -7.30 6.14 12.26
CA HIS A 154 -8.41 6.44 11.36
C HIS A 154 -9.80 6.35 12.02
N ASP A 155 -9.88 6.20 13.34
CA ASP A 155 -11.14 6.08 14.10
C ASP A 155 -12.12 7.23 13.83
N ASP A 156 -11.60 8.45 13.64
CA ASP A 156 -12.40 9.66 13.41
C ASP A 156 -12.86 9.85 11.94
N MET A 157 -12.58 8.89 11.05
CA MET A 157 -13.11 8.97 9.69
C MET A 157 -14.57 8.51 9.72
N GLU A 158 -15.51 9.41 9.42
CA GLU A 158 -16.89 9.04 9.13
C GLU A 158 -16.91 8.09 7.92
N VAL A 159 -16.87 6.79 8.24
CA VAL A 159 -16.94 5.71 7.27
C VAL A 159 -18.39 5.60 6.84
N ILE A 160 -18.65 5.81 5.55
CA ILE A 160 -19.86 5.29 4.89
C ILE A 160 -20.01 3.83 5.37
N PRO A 161 -21.15 3.44 5.98
CA PRO A 161 -21.31 2.14 6.62
C PRO A 161 -20.79 1.01 5.72
N GLY A 162 -19.80 0.25 6.21
CA GLY A 162 -19.19 -0.88 5.49
C GLY A 162 -17.87 -0.63 4.76
N ARG A 163 -17.28 0.59 4.79
CA ARG A 163 -15.98 0.88 4.12
C ARG A 163 -14.87 1.38 5.05
N LYS A 164 -14.26 0.50 5.85
CA LYS A 164 -12.92 0.80 6.41
C LYS A 164 -11.86 0.62 5.32
N LYS A 165 -11.80 1.51 4.32
CA LYS A 165 -10.74 1.46 3.30
C LYS A 165 -9.46 2.08 3.86
N ARG A 166 -8.50 1.22 4.19
CA ARG A 166 -7.09 1.57 4.45
C ARG A 166 -6.45 1.97 3.11
N SER A 167 -6.10 3.23 2.92
CA SER A 167 -5.40 3.66 1.70
C SER A 167 -4.59 4.94 1.92
N PRO A 168 -3.40 5.11 1.33
CA PRO A 168 -2.65 6.38 1.29
C PRO A 168 -3.44 7.55 0.65
N ALA A 169 -4.61 7.27 0.05
CA ALA A 169 -5.61 8.27 -0.32
C ALA A 169 -6.40 8.88 0.87
N THR A 170 -6.08 8.53 2.13
CA THR A 170 -6.79 9.04 3.32
C THR A 170 -6.89 10.55 3.34
N CYS A 171 -5.79 11.27 3.12
CA CYS A 171 -5.82 12.74 3.13
C CYS A 171 -6.63 13.30 1.97
N ALA A 172 -6.45 12.77 0.76
CA ALA A 172 -7.22 13.19 -0.41
C ALA A 172 -8.73 12.96 -0.22
N PHE A 173 -9.11 11.81 0.34
CA PHE A 173 -10.49 11.47 0.66
C PHE A 173 -11.09 12.42 1.72
N LYS A 174 -10.37 12.65 2.83
CA LYS A 174 -10.80 13.56 3.90
C LYS A 174 -10.96 15.00 3.41
N LEU A 175 -10.05 15.44 2.56
CA LEU A 175 -10.05 16.78 1.96
C LEU A 175 -10.98 16.89 0.74
N LYS A 176 -11.62 15.79 0.32
CA LYS A 176 -12.51 15.70 -0.86
C LYS A 176 -11.85 16.22 -2.14
N CYS A 177 -10.59 15.86 -2.33
CA CYS A 177 -9.77 16.19 -3.49
C CYS A 177 -9.14 14.92 -4.08
N ALA A 178 -8.47 15.03 -5.23
CA ALA A 178 -7.72 13.93 -5.82
C ALA A 178 -6.24 14.28 -6.01
N LEU A 179 -5.39 13.25 -5.95
CA LEU A 179 -4.01 13.34 -6.42
C LEU A 179 -4.00 13.08 -7.93
N ALA A 180 -3.18 13.84 -8.65
CA ALA A 180 -2.87 13.54 -10.05
C ALA A 180 -2.19 12.17 -10.15
N PRO A 181 -2.43 11.41 -11.23
CA PRO A 181 -1.77 10.14 -11.44
C PRO A 181 -0.25 10.32 -11.49
N PRO A 182 0.53 9.32 -11.06
CA PRO A 182 1.98 9.39 -11.12
C PRO A 182 2.43 9.59 -12.58
N SER A 183 3.28 10.59 -12.78
CA SER A 183 3.87 10.89 -14.09
C SER A 183 5.23 10.20 -14.27
N ASP A 184 5.74 10.14 -15.50
CA ASP A 184 7.11 9.67 -15.76
C ASP A 184 8.14 10.50 -14.96
N ALA A 185 7.91 11.81 -14.82
CA ALA A 185 8.76 12.67 -14.00
C ALA A 185 8.75 12.24 -12.52
N THR A 186 7.58 11.85 -12.00
CA THR A 186 7.43 11.33 -10.64
C THR A 186 8.22 10.03 -10.48
N GLN A 187 8.06 9.08 -11.39
CA GLN A 187 8.75 7.79 -11.34
C GLN A 187 10.28 7.96 -11.48
N ASN A 188 10.72 8.85 -12.36
CA ASN A 188 12.13 9.18 -12.54
C ASN A 188 12.72 9.81 -11.28
N ALA A 189 12.01 10.76 -10.65
CA ALA A 189 12.46 11.37 -9.39
C ALA A 189 12.66 10.34 -8.28
N TYR A 190 11.73 9.39 -8.11
CA TYR A 190 11.91 8.29 -7.17
C TYR A 190 13.12 7.41 -7.52
N THR A 191 13.27 7.04 -8.78
CA THR A 191 14.39 6.19 -9.25
C THR A 191 15.74 6.87 -9.02
N GLU A 192 15.85 8.17 -9.30
CA GLU A 192 17.05 8.95 -9.03
C GLU A 192 17.34 9.06 -7.54
N CYS A 193 16.32 9.36 -6.72
CA CYS A 193 16.48 9.48 -5.28
C CYS A 193 16.89 8.16 -4.62
N GLN A 194 16.35 7.03 -5.09
CA GLN A 194 16.81 5.71 -4.64
C GLN A 194 18.30 5.51 -4.95
N LYS A 195 18.77 5.90 -6.14
CA LYS A 195 20.19 5.84 -6.50
C LYS A 195 21.06 6.79 -5.66
N GLU A 196 20.66 8.05 -5.51
CA GLU A 196 21.40 9.07 -4.76
C GLU A 196 21.54 8.71 -3.28
N LEU A 197 20.50 8.13 -2.69
CA LEU A 197 20.48 7.69 -1.30
C LEU A 197 21.02 6.28 -1.10
N ALA A 198 21.47 5.62 -2.17
CA ALA A 198 21.86 4.21 -2.19
C ALA A 198 20.80 3.28 -1.56
N TYR A 199 19.52 3.63 -1.71
CA TYR A 199 18.40 2.82 -1.25
C TYR A 199 18.10 1.73 -2.27
N ASP A 200 18.29 0.48 -1.86
CA ASP A 200 17.93 -0.72 -2.61
C ASP A 200 16.72 -1.38 -1.92
N PRO A 201 15.54 -1.45 -2.57
CA PRO A 201 14.34 -2.05 -1.97
C PRO A 201 14.54 -3.51 -1.55
N ALA A 202 15.34 -4.29 -2.28
CA ALA A 202 15.60 -5.68 -1.95
C ALA A 202 16.45 -5.80 -0.69
N LYS A 203 17.48 -4.95 -0.55
CA LYS A 203 18.28 -4.88 0.69
C LYS A 203 17.47 -4.31 1.85
N GLY A 204 16.64 -3.30 1.60
CA GLY A 204 15.75 -2.70 2.60
C GLY A 204 14.85 -3.75 3.24
N SER A 205 14.21 -4.60 2.43
CA SER A 205 13.36 -5.68 2.95
C SER A 205 14.14 -6.73 3.76
N ALA A 206 15.34 -7.12 3.31
CA ALA A 206 16.21 -8.03 4.05
C ALA A 206 16.70 -7.44 5.38
N GLU A 207 17.13 -6.18 5.39
CA GLU A 207 17.54 -5.44 6.60
C GLU A 207 16.41 -5.33 7.62
N SER A 208 15.20 -4.97 7.16
CA SER A 208 14.01 -4.86 8.00
C SER A 208 13.62 -6.22 8.60
N CYS A 209 13.69 -7.30 7.82
CA CYS A 209 13.47 -8.65 8.32
C CYS A 209 14.52 -9.05 9.38
N ASN A 210 15.81 -8.81 9.11
CA ASN A 210 16.88 -9.13 10.04
C ASN A 210 16.79 -8.33 11.34
N CYS A 211 16.36 -7.05 11.25
CA CYS A 211 16.10 -6.23 12.42
C CYS A 211 14.98 -6.83 13.29
N LEU A 212 13.84 -7.19 12.68
CA LEU A 212 12.72 -7.81 13.39
C LEU A 212 13.12 -9.16 14.01
N LYS A 213 13.90 -9.97 13.30
CA LYS A 213 14.45 -11.22 13.83
C LYS A 213 15.35 -10.98 15.04
N ALA A 214 16.23 -9.99 14.99
CA ALA A 214 17.09 -9.59 16.12
C ALA A 214 16.29 -9.01 17.30
N ALA A 215 15.10 -8.45 17.04
CA ALA A 215 14.16 -8.01 18.06
C ALA A 215 13.37 -9.16 18.72
N GLY A 216 13.59 -10.41 18.29
CA GLY A 216 12.98 -11.61 18.85
C GLY A 216 11.85 -12.20 18.02
N VAL A 217 11.48 -11.56 16.90
CA VAL A 217 10.38 -12.03 16.07
C VAL A 217 10.78 -13.31 15.34
N ASN A 218 10.00 -14.38 15.54
CA ASN A 218 10.22 -15.65 14.87
C ASN A 218 9.79 -15.56 13.40
N MET A 219 10.76 -15.29 12.51
CA MET A 219 10.54 -15.23 11.07
C MET A 219 11.78 -15.70 10.28
N THR A 220 11.54 -16.17 9.07
CA THR A 220 12.57 -16.51 8.08
C THR A 220 12.81 -15.31 7.17
N CYS A 221 14.07 -14.90 7.06
CA CYS A 221 14.49 -13.84 6.15
C CYS A 221 15.15 -14.45 4.92
N ALA A 222 14.78 -13.97 3.74
CA ALA A 222 15.57 -14.25 2.54
C ALA A 222 16.97 -13.62 2.70
N ASN A 223 17.99 -14.32 2.22
CA ASN A 223 19.37 -13.83 2.18
C ASN A 223 19.56 -12.84 1.03
#